data_AF-A0A1E5JWC4-F1
#
_entry.id   AF-A0A1E5JWC4-F1
#
_cell.length_a   1.000
_cell.length_b   1.000
_cell.length_c   1.000
_cell.angle_alpha   90.00
_cell.angle_beta   90.00
_cell.angle_gamma   90.00
#
_symmetry.space_group_name_H-M   'P 1'
#
loop_
_entity.id
_entity.type
_entity.pdbx_description
1 polymer ?
#
loop_
_entity_poly.entity_id
_entity_poly.type
_entity_poly.pdbx_seq_one_letter_code
_entity_poly.pdbx_strand_id
1 'polypeptide(L)'
;MNTLVITGISRGIGLETARIFLKNDWLVIGTSTNGRTPLKHQNLKIHPLNLIDSEQINHFAKQLPKIDVLINNAAVLLEDWREEKINMSQLRDTFNINVFGTIELTEQCIPKLNPNAQIVNISSGWGTFSSNDTPSVPHYKMSKSCLNMYTLLLAKRLSGITVSSFDPGWVKTDMGTNNAPKLPSKTAQELYELINKQKESGYFWHEGGIRDW
;
A
#
# COMPACT_ATOMS: atom_id res chain seq x y z
N MET A 1 21.81 -1.38 7.56
CA MET A 1 20.61 -0.55 7.68
C MET A 1 19.57 -1.10 6.71
N ASN A 2 18.36 -1.35 7.18
CA ASN A 2 17.31 -1.92 6.35
C ASN A 2 16.66 -0.83 5.48
N THR A 3 16.16 -1.22 4.31
CA THR A 3 15.55 -0.34 3.32
C THR A 3 14.06 -0.60 3.17
N LEU A 4 13.25 0.42 3.47
CA LEU A 4 11.82 0.47 3.19
C LEU A 4 11.59 1.30 1.92
N VAL A 5 10.90 0.73 0.94
CA VAL A 5 10.29 1.46 -0.18
C VAL A 5 8.79 1.57 0.10
N ILE A 6 8.23 2.79 0.07
CA ILE A 6 6.81 3.01 0.35
C ILE A 6 6.21 4.05 -0.59
N THR A 7 5.09 3.71 -1.23
CA THR A 7 4.39 4.65 -2.12
C THR A 7 3.41 5.54 -1.36
N GLY A 8 3.35 6.84 -1.70
CA GLY A 8 2.34 7.77 -1.18
C GLY A 8 2.58 8.22 0.27
N ILE A 9 3.69 8.91 0.53
CA ILE A 9 4.07 9.41 1.87
C ILE A 9 3.84 10.91 2.10
N SER A 10 3.02 11.55 1.27
CA SER A 10 2.71 12.97 1.42
C SER A 10 1.77 13.28 2.60
N ARG A 11 0.93 12.31 2.98
CA ARG A 11 -0.11 12.44 4.03
C ARG A 11 -0.61 11.06 4.50
N GLY A 12 -1.47 11.06 5.52
CA GLY A 12 -2.23 9.89 5.95
C GLY A 12 -1.37 8.72 6.46
N ILE A 13 -1.78 7.49 6.14
CA ILE A 13 -1.14 6.26 6.62
C ILE A 13 0.32 6.21 6.17
N GLY A 14 0.60 6.39 4.87
CA GLY A 14 1.97 6.32 4.35
C GLY A 14 2.93 7.32 5.00
N LEU A 15 2.46 8.54 5.33
CA LEU A 15 3.25 9.54 6.04
C LEU A 15 3.66 9.05 7.44
N GLU A 16 2.70 8.55 8.22
CA GLU A 16 2.97 8.08 9.59
C GLU A 16 3.77 6.77 9.60
N THR A 17 3.54 5.88 8.63
CA THR A 17 4.37 4.68 8.44
C THR A 17 5.82 5.07 8.16
N ALA A 18 6.07 5.95 7.20
CA ALA A 18 7.42 6.44 6.93
C ALA A 18 8.07 7.07 8.18
N ARG A 19 7.30 7.85 8.97
CA ARG A 19 7.79 8.46 10.21
C ARG A 19 8.26 7.41 11.23
N ILE A 20 7.50 6.34 11.44
CA ILE A 20 7.86 5.29 12.41
C ILE A 20 9.13 4.57 11.95
N PHE A 21 9.23 4.19 10.68
CA PHE A 21 10.41 3.51 10.16
C PHE A 21 11.67 4.39 10.24
N LEU A 22 11.57 5.68 9.91
CA LEU A 22 12.68 6.63 10.07
C LEU A 22 13.15 6.76 11.53
N LYS A 23 12.21 6.79 12.49
CA LYS A 23 12.52 6.83 13.93
C LYS A 23 13.22 5.56 14.44
N ASN A 24 13.15 4.46 13.70
CA ASN A 24 13.78 3.18 14.03
C ASN A 24 14.98 2.89 13.11
N ASP A 25 15.66 3.94 12.63
CA ASP A 25 16.91 3.88 11.88
C ASP A 25 16.84 3.12 10.53
N TRP A 26 15.66 3.09 9.89
CA TRP A 26 15.53 2.58 8.52
C TRP A 26 15.91 3.64 7.49
N LEU A 27 16.46 3.20 6.36
CA LEU A 27 16.44 3.98 5.12
C LEU A 27 15.02 3.91 4.55
N VAL A 28 14.35 5.06 4.45
CA VAL A 28 13.02 5.14 3.84
C VAL A 28 13.13 5.84 2.50
N ILE A 29 12.78 5.11 1.44
CA ILE A 29 12.62 5.62 0.09
C ILE A 29 11.11 5.76 -0.16
N GLY A 30 10.61 6.96 0.06
CA GLY A 30 9.19 7.28 -0.11
C GLY A 30 8.90 7.88 -1.48
N THR A 31 7.64 7.78 -1.91
CA THR A 31 7.16 8.50 -3.10
C THR A 31 5.95 9.37 -2.83
N SER A 32 5.75 10.39 -3.64
CA SER A 32 4.49 11.13 -3.77
C SER A 32 4.38 11.68 -5.18
N THR A 33 3.17 12.07 -5.63
CA THR A 33 2.97 12.54 -7.01
C THR A 33 3.81 13.77 -7.37
N ASN A 34 4.16 14.61 -6.38
CA ASN A 34 4.96 15.81 -6.56
C ASN A 34 6.37 15.72 -5.94
N GLY A 35 6.77 14.56 -5.42
CA GLY A 35 8.07 14.37 -4.77
C GLY A 35 8.24 15.17 -3.48
N ARG A 36 7.15 15.53 -2.78
CA ARG A 36 7.17 16.27 -1.51
C ARG A 36 6.53 15.46 -0.38
N THR A 37 7.03 15.70 0.83
CA THR A 37 6.53 15.18 2.10
C THR A 37 6.86 16.18 3.21
N PRO A 38 6.04 16.29 4.28
CA PRO A 38 6.39 17.13 5.43
C PRO A 38 7.50 16.53 6.32
N LEU A 39 7.93 15.28 6.08
CA LEU A 39 9.01 14.66 6.83
C LEU A 39 10.37 15.26 6.45
N LYS A 40 11.22 15.46 7.46
CA LYS A 40 12.63 15.80 7.30
C LYS A 40 13.45 14.84 8.15
N HIS A 41 14.31 14.05 7.51
CA HIS A 41 15.18 13.09 8.18
C HIS A 41 16.37 12.76 7.28
N GLN A 42 17.53 12.48 7.86
CA GLN A 42 18.74 12.15 7.09
C GLN A 42 18.62 10.83 6.31
N ASN A 43 17.85 9.87 6.84
CA ASN A 43 17.60 8.56 6.21
C ASN A 43 16.37 8.56 5.29
N LEU A 44 15.84 9.73 4.92
CA LEU A 44 14.69 9.84 4.02
C LEU A 44 15.15 10.24 2.62
N LYS A 45 14.72 9.47 1.61
CA LYS A 45 14.77 9.85 0.20
C LYS A 45 13.34 9.93 -0.31
N ILE A 46 12.97 11.04 -0.94
CA ILE A 46 11.63 11.26 -1.52
C ILE A 46 11.75 11.42 -3.03
N HIS A 47 10.94 10.69 -3.78
CA HIS A 47 10.90 10.74 -5.23
C HIS A 47 9.50 11.12 -5.75
N PRO A 48 9.40 11.91 -6.84
CA PRO A 48 8.15 12.03 -7.57
C PRO A 48 7.82 10.69 -8.21
N LEU A 49 6.57 10.23 -8.07
CA LEU A 49 6.07 9.06 -8.76
C LEU A 49 4.56 9.17 -8.95
N ASN A 50 4.12 9.16 -10.20
CA ASN A 50 2.74 8.94 -10.57
C ASN A 50 2.54 7.49 -11.05
N LEU A 51 1.66 6.73 -10.39
CA LEU A 51 1.45 5.31 -10.69
C LEU A 51 0.71 5.06 -12.02
N ILE A 52 0.16 6.08 -12.68
CA ILE A 52 -0.39 5.92 -14.04
C ILE A 52 0.69 6.04 -15.13
N ASP A 53 1.92 6.41 -14.76
CA ASP A 53 3.01 6.70 -15.69
C ASP A 53 4.08 5.60 -15.61
N SER A 54 4.04 4.69 -16.59
CA SER A 54 4.97 3.56 -16.68
C SER A 54 6.44 3.99 -16.84
N GLU A 55 6.71 5.14 -17.48
CA GLU A 55 8.08 5.65 -17.61
C GLU A 55 8.62 6.11 -16.25
N GLN A 56 7.80 6.80 -15.45
CA GLN A 56 8.17 7.17 -14.09
C GLN A 56 8.38 5.95 -13.19
N ILE A 57 7.49 4.93 -13.28
CA ILE A 57 7.66 3.67 -12.56
C ILE A 57 8.99 3.02 -12.94
N ASN A 58 9.30 2.95 -14.24
CA ASN A 58 10.52 2.33 -14.72
C ASN A 58 11.78 3.07 -14.28
N HIS A 59 11.77 4.40 -14.38
CA HIS A 59 12.87 5.22 -13.93
C HIS A 59 13.11 5.07 -12.43
N PHE A 60 12.05 5.11 -11.62
CA PHE A 60 12.12 4.95 -10.18
C PHE A 60 12.66 3.55 -9.79
N ALA A 61 12.06 2.48 -10.31
CA ALA A 61 12.44 1.11 -9.96
C ALA A 61 13.90 0.77 -10.32
N LYS A 62 14.40 1.29 -11.45
CA LYS A 62 15.81 1.10 -11.87
C LYS A 62 16.80 1.63 -10.84
N GLN A 63 16.50 2.79 -10.23
CA GLN A 63 17.36 3.49 -9.29
C GLN A 63 17.33 2.91 -7.88
N LEU A 64 16.36 2.05 -7.56
CA LEU A 64 16.24 1.49 -6.23
C LEU A 64 17.46 0.62 -5.88
N PRO A 65 17.97 0.73 -4.63
CA PRO A 65 18.93 -0.21 -4.08
C PRO A 65 18.23 -1.54 -3.79
N LYS A 66 18.88 -2.42 -3.03
CA LYS A 66 18.21 -3.60 -2.49
C LYS A 66 17.14 -3.21 -1.46
N ILE A 67 16.04 -3.95 -1.45
CA ILE A 67 14.82 -3.64 -0.71
C ILE A 67 14.55 -4.74 0.32
N ASP A 68 14.37 -4.35 1.58
CA ASP A 68 13.97 -5.27 2.65
C ASP A 68 12.45 -5.28 2.85
N VAL A 69 11.80 -4.13 2.61
CA VAL A 69 10.33 -4.01 2.67
C VAL A 69 9.83 -3.11 1.55
N LEU A 70 8.83 -3.59 0.81
CA LEU A 70 8.02 -2.81 -0.13
C LEU A 70 6.61 -2.65 0.43
N ILE A 71 6.15 -1.41 0.64
CA ILE A 71 4.76 -1.10 1.02
C ILE A 71 4.07 -0.36 -0.12
N ASN A 72 3.12 -1.04 -0.75
CA ASN A 72 2.22 -0.43 -1.73
C ASN A 72 1.06 0.25 -0.99
N ASN A 73 1.24 1.52 -0.64
CA ASN A 73 0.27 2.32 0.12
C ASN A 73 -0.52 3.32 -0.74
N ALA A 74 0.05 3.85 -1.83
CA ALA A 74 -0.64 4.80 -2.69
C ALA A 74 -1.90 4.18 -3.31
N ALA A 75 -3.04 4.82 -3.10
CA ALA A 75 -4.32 4.42 -3.66
C ALA A 75 -5.28 5.62 -3.71
N VAL A 76 -6.34 5.49 -4.50
CA VAL A 76 -7.44 6.46 -4.61
C VAL A 76 -8.79 5.79 -4.40
N LEU A 77 -9.74 6.60 -3.93
CA LEU A 77 -11.17 6.34 -3.95
C LEU A 77 -11.76 7.60 -4.61
N LEU A 78 -12.30 7.45 -5.83
CA LEU A 78 -12.66 8.60 -6.68
C LEU A 78 -14.17 8.85 -6.73
N GLU A 79 -14.97 7.81 -6.53
CA GLU A 79 -16.42 7.90 -6.40
C GLU A 79 -16.87 8.44 -5.03
N ASP A 80 -18.12 8.88 -4.92
CA ASP A 80 -18.70 9.24 -3.62
C ASP A 80 -18.91 7.99 -2.73
N TRP A 81 -18.83 8.17 -1.41
CA TRP A 81 -19.01 7.08 -0.43
C TRP A 81 -20.38 6.39 -0.51
N ARG A 82 -21.38 7.05 -1.11
CA ARG A 82 -22.74 6.55 -1.32
C ARG A 82 -23.02 6.13 -2.76
N GLU A 83 -22.06 6.28 -3.68
CA GLU A 83 -22.26 5.91 -5.08
C GLU A 83 -22.35 4.39 -5.22
N GLU A 84 -23.36 3.92 -5.95
CA GLU A 84 -23.62 2.50 -6.22
C GLU A 84 -23.46 2.16 -7.71
N LYS A 85 -23.60 3.17 -8.58
CA LYS A 85 -23.53 3.01 -10.03
C LYS A 85 -22.09 3.03 -10.50
N ILE A 86 -21.82 2.21 -11.51
CA ILE A 86 -20.51 2.17 -12.15
C ILE A 86 -20.36 3.34 -13.11
N ASN A 87 -19.39 4.21 -12.85
CA ASN A 87 -18.87 5.19 -13.78
C ASN A 87 -17.61 4.61 -14.45
N MET A 88 -17.69 4.30 -15.74
CA MET A 88 -16.60 3.65 -16.46
C MET A 88 -15.32 4.51 -16.57
N SER A 89 -15.39 5.84 -16.45
CA SER A 89 -14.18 6.67 -16.41
C SER A 89 -13.49 6.54 -15.06
N GLN A 90 -14.22 6.76 -13.97
CA GLN A 90 -13.68 6.65 -12.61
C GLN A 90 -13.21 5.22 -12.30
N LEU A 91 -13.92 4.20 -12.80
CA LEU A 91 -13.49 2.81 -12.67
C LEU A 91 -12.11 2.59 -13.31
N ARG A 92 -11.89 3.09 -14.54
CA ARG A 92 -10.59 2.97 -15.21
C ARG A 92 -9.51 3.72 -14.44
N ASP A 93 -9.79 4.94 -13.98
CA ASP A 93 -8.81 5.74 -13.24
C ASP A 93 -8.43 5.08 -11.91
N THR A 94 -9.41 4.55 -11.17
CA THR A 94 -9.19 3.79 -9.94
C THR A 94 -8.35 2.54 -10.22
N PHE A 95 -8.63 1.78 -11.29
CA PHE A 95 -7.85 0.60 -11.65
C PHE A 95 -6.43 0.94 -12.13
N ASN A 96 -6.27 2.01 -12.91
CA ASN A 96 -4.96 2.48 -13.38
C ASN A 96 -4.01 2.73 -12.21
N ILE A 97 -4.51 3.29 -11.09
CA ILE A 97 -3.70 3.59 -9.91
C ILE A 97 -3.63 2.40 -8.95
N ASN A 98 -4.78 1.93 -8.46
CA ASN A 98 -4.85 0.96 -7.38
C ASN A 98 -4.42 -0.45 -7.81
N VAL A 99 -4.48 -0.75 -9.11
CA VAL A 99 -4.21 -2.08 -9.66
C VAL A 99 -3.02 -2.04 -10.61
N PHE A 100 -3.17 -1.43 -11.80
CA PHE A 100 -2.16 -1.55 -12.85
C PHE A 100 -0.83 -0.92 -12.45
N GLY A 101 -0.83 0.33 -11.99
CA GLY A 101 0.39 0.99 -11.53
C GLY A 101 1.04 0.32 -10.32
N THR A 102 0.22 -0.16 -9.39
CA THR A 102 0.70 -0.91 -8.20
C THR A 102 1.35 -2.24 -8.60
N ILE A 103 0.73 -3.00 -9.49
CA ILE A 103 1.28 -4.25 -10.02
C ILE A 103 2.56 -3.96 -10.80
N GLU A 104 2.54 -3.01 -11.72
CA GLU A 104 3.71 -2.68 -12.55
C GLU A 104 4.91 -2.29 -11.68
N LEU A 105 4.73 -1.39 -10.71
CA LEU A 105 5.80 -1.03 -9.78
C LEU A 105 6.29 -2.24 -8.98
N THR A 106 5.38 -3.08 -8.49
CA THR A 106 5.75 -4.25 -7.69
C THR A 106 6.58 -5.22 -8.52
N GLU A 107 6.15 -5.58 -9.72
CA GLU A 107 6.88 -6.47 -10.63
C GLU A 107 8.29 -5.92 -10.93
N GLN A 108 8.43 -4.61 -11.17
CA GLN A 108 9.72 -3.99 -11.41
C GLN A 108 10.63 -3.93 -10.16
N CYS A 109 10.04 -3.96 -8.96
CA CYS A 109 10.78 -4.03 -7.70
C CYS A 109 11.24 -5.46 -7.33
N ILE A 110 10.61 -6.52 -7.85
CA ILE A 110 10.93 -7.92 -7.48
C ILE A 110 12.42 -8.25 -7.61
N PRO A 111 13.14 -7.90 -8.71
CA PRO A 111 14.58 -8.19 -8.83
C PRO A 111 15.46 -7.47 -7.79
N LYS A 112 14.92 -6.43 -7.13
CA LYS A 112 15.60 -5.61 -6.13
C LYS A 112 15.34 -6.10 -4.70
N LEU A 113 14.44 -7.06 -4.48
CA LEU A 113 14.19 -7.62 -3.16
C LEU A 113 15.42 -8.37 -2.65
N ASN A 114 15.72 -8.20 -1.35
CA ASN A 114 16.67 -9.04 -0.63
C ASN A 114 16.06 -10.42 -0.30
N PRO A 115 16.87 -11.42 0.04
CA PRO A 115 16.36 -12.64 0.68
C PRO A 115 15.55 -12.29 1.94
N ASN A 116 14.40 -12.95 2.14
CA ASN A 116 13.48 -12.69 3.25
C ASN A 116 12.87 -11.28 3.28
N ALA A 117 12.92 -10.55 2.16
CA ALA A 117 12.21 -9.28 2.05
C ALA A 117 10.69 -9.47 2.16
N GLN A 118 9.99 -8.37 2.39
CA GLN A 118 8.54 -8.37 2.57
C GLN A 118 7.86 -7.43 1.60
N ILE A 119 6.70 -7.83 1.08
CA ILE A 119 5.79 -7.00 0.30
C ILE A 119 4.49 -6.87 1.09
N VAL A 120 4.06 -5.65 1.36
CA VAL A 120 2.77 -5.36 1.99
C VAL A 120 1.92 -4.51 1.06
N ASN A 121 0.78 -5.04 0.66
CA ASN A 121 -0.23 -4.33 -0.11
C ASN A 121 -1.26 -3.73 0.85
N ILE A 122 -1.38 -2.41 0.91
CA ILE A 122 -2.44 -1.75 1.70
C ILE A 122 -3.76 -1.91 0.94
N SER A 123 -4.56 -2.88 1.37
CA SER A 123 -5.86 -3.21 0.82
C SER A 123 -6.99 -2.53 1.61
N SER A 124 -8.10 -3.21 1.87
CA SER A 124 -9.24 -2.68 2.61
C SER A 124 -10.17 -3.79 3.12
N GLY A 125 -10.88 -3.49 4.21
CA GLY A 125 -12.17 -4.09 4.63
C GLY A 125 -13.00 -4.56 3.44
N TRP A 126 -13.27 -3.58 2.59
CA TRP A 126 -14.08 -3.65 1.37
C TRP A 126 -13.44 -4.40 0.19
N GLY A 127 -12.21 -4.89 0.32
CA GLY A 127 -11.65 -5.80 -0.67
C GLY A 127 -12.16 -7.24 -0.52
N THR A 128 -12.83 -7.57 0.59
CA THR A 128 -13.28 -8.94 0.85
C THR A 128 -14.53 -9.33 0.11
N PHE A 129 -14.69 -10.63 -0.12
CA PHE A 129 -15.94 -11.17 -0.66
C PHE A 129 -17.00 -11.36 0.43
N SER A 130 -16.58 -11.63 1.67
CA SER A 130 -17.45 -11.92 2.81
C SER A 130 -18.07 -10.70 3.48
N SER A 131 -17.44 -9.52 3.42
CA SER A 131 -17.93 -8.27 4.05
C SER A 131 -18.26 -7.17 3.04
N ASN A 132 -19.40 -7.35 2.32
CA ASN A 132 -19.95 -6.41 1.34
C ASN A 132 -21.38 -5.99 1.70
N ASP A 133 -21.56 -5.49 2.91
CA ASP A 133 -22.88 -5.12 3.46
C ASP A 133 -23.57 -3.98 2.69
N THR A 134 -22.84 -3.27 1.82
CA THR A 134 -23.38 -2.19 0.99
C THR A 134 -22.97 -2.35 -0.48
N PRO A 135 -23.79 -1.89 -1.43
CA PRO A 135 -23.40 -1.79 -2.85
C PRO A 135 -22.51 -0.56 -3.14
N SER A 136 -22.26 0.30 -2.15
CA SER A 136 -21.56 1.56 -2.37
C SER A 136 -20.06 1.39 -2.68
N VAL A 137 -19.45 2.42 -3.27
CA VAL A 137 -18.03 2.47 -3.67
C VAL A 137 -17.56 1.28 -4.52
N PRO A 138 -18.29 0.94 -5.60
CA PRO A 138 -18.05 -0.29 -6.36
C PRO A 138 -16.66 -0.32 -7.02
N HIS A 139 -16.12 0.83 -7.47
CA HIS A 139 -14.83 0.84 -8.15
C HIS A 139 -13.69 0.53 -7.17
N TYR A 140 -13.71 1.16 -6.00
CA TYR A 140 -12.73 0.94 -4.95
C TYR A 140 -12.76 -0.50 -4.45
N LYS A 141 -13.97 -1.02 -4.14
CA LYS A 141 -14.18 -2.43 -3.73
C LYS A 141 -13.53 -3.40 -4.72
N MET A 142 -13.93 -3.31 -6.00
CA MET A 142 -13.37 -4.17 -7.05
C MET A 142 -11.85 -4.05 -7.16
N SER A 143 -11.29 -2.83 -7.05
CA SER A 143 -9.84 -2.63 -7.12
C SER A 143 -9.11 -3.30 -5.96
N LYS A 144 -9.68 -3.29 -4.74
CA LYS A 144 -9.07 -3.90 -3.56
C LYS A 144 -9.24 -5.42 -3.54
N SER A 145 -10.34 -5.96 -4.06
CA SER A 145 -10.47 -7.40 -4.30
C SER A 145 -9.45 -7.91 -5.33
N CYS A 146 -9.20 -7.13 -6.39
CA CYS A 146 -8.15 -7.46 -7.37
C CYS A 146 -6.75 -7.46 -6.72
N LEU A 147 -6.45 -6.45 -5.90
CA LEU A 147 -5.19 -6.37 -5.16
C LEU A 147 -5.01 -7.53 -4.15
N ASN A 148 -6.11 -7.98 -3.53
CA ASN A 148 -6.11 -9.17 -2.68
C ASN A 148 -5.73 -10.44 -3.47
N MET A 149 -6.35 -10.65 -4.63
CA MET A 149 -5.99 -11.77 -5.51
C MET A 149 -4.52 -11.68 -5.96
N TYR A 150 -4.06 -10.50 -6.35
CA TYR A 150 -2.65 -10.29 -6.71
C TYR A 150 -1.69 -10.67 -5.58
N THR A 151 -2.04 -10.31 -4.33
CA THR A 151 -1.27 -10.68 -3.13
C THR A 151 -1.15 -12.20 -2.99
N LEU A 152 -2.25 -12.93 -3.12
CA LEU A 152 -2.26 -14.40 -3.03
C LEU A 152 -1.41 -15.06 -4.13
N LEU A 153 -1.49 -14.54 -5.35
CA LEU A 153 -0.69 -15.03 -6.48
C LEU A 153 0.81 -14.77 -6.26
N LEU A 154 1.17 -13.58 -5.79
CA LEU A 154 2.55 -13.23 -5.46
C LEU A 154 3.11 -14.12 -4.33
N ALA A 155 2.34 -14.35 -3.27
CA ALA A 155 2.75 -15.20 -2.15
C ALA A 155 3.10 -16.63 -2.60
N LYS A 156 2.33 -17.18 -3.56
CA LYS A 156 2.62 -18.49 -4.16
C LYS A 156 3.82 -18.46 -5.11
N ARG A 157 4.00 -17.36 -5.83
CA ARG A 157 5.04 -17.22 -6.86
C ARG A 157 6.43 -16.94 -6.28
N LEU A 158 6.53 -16.19 -5.18
CA LEU A 158 7.78 -15.69 -4.62
C LEU A 158 8.18 -16.45 -3.35
N SER A 159 8.80 -17.63 -3.52
CA SER A 159 9.37 -18.37 -2.39
C SER A 159 10.49 -17.57 -1.71
N GLY A 160 10.50 -17.56 -0.38
CA GLY A 160 11.48 -16.79 0.41
C GLY A 160 11.20 -15.29 0.52
N ILE A 161 10.07 -14.81 -0.01
CA ILE A 161 9.55 -13.44 0.19
C ILE A 161 8.22 -13.53 0.94
N THR A 162 8.05 -12.77 2.02
CA THR A 162 6.76 -12.69 2.71
C THR A 162 5.88 -11.68 1.99
N VAL A 163 4.71 -12.11 1.51
CA VAL A 163 3.76 -11.23 0.82
C VAL A 163 2.46 -11.19 1.63
N SER A 164 1.99 -9.99 1.97
CA SER A 164 0.83 -9.78 2.83
C SER A 164 -0.10 -8.72 2.26
N SER A 165 -1.40 -8.92 2.47
CA SER A 165 -2.42 -7.87 2.32
C SER A 165 -2.70 -7.30 3.70
N PHE A 166 -2.97 -6.01 3.79
CA PHE A 166 -3.25 -5.35 5.06
C PHE A 166 -4.49 -4.47 4.96
N ASP A 167 -5.46 -4.70 5.83
CA ASP A 167 -6.65 -3.86 5.98
C ASP A 167 -6.41 -2.85 7.10
N PRO A 168 -6.25 -1.56 6.77
CA PRO A 168 -6.01 -0.53 7.78
C PRO A 168 -7.24 -0.24 8.65
N GLY A 169 -8.43 -0.73 8.27
CA GLY A 169 -9.71 -0.32 8.83
C GLY A 169 -10.10 1.10 8.38
N TRP A 170 -11.08 1.70 9.07
CA TRP A 170 -11.54 3.05 8.77
C TRP A 170 -10.65 4.09 9.46
N VAL A 171 -9.75 4.73 8.70
CA VAL A 171 -8.70 5.61 9.23
C VAL A 171 -8.94 7.08 8.87
N LYS A 172 -8.74 7.97 9.85
CA LYS A 172 -8.88 9.43 9.76
C LYS A 172 -7.83 10.05 8.86
N THR A 173 -8.13 9.98 7.57
CA THR A 173 -7.37 10.50 6.43
C THR A 173 -8.33 11.24 5.52
N ASP A 174 -7.83 11.93 4.49
CA ASP A 174 -8.72 12.57 3.53
C ASP A 174 -9.63 11.55 2.81
N MET A 175 -9.14 10.32 2.59
CA MET A 175 -9.96 9.23 2.03
C MET A 175 -11.01 8.76 3.04
N GLY A 176 -10.63 8.51 4.29
CA GLY A 176 -11.52 8.02 5.35
C GLY A 176 -12.39 9.08 6.03
N THR A 177 -12.21 10.36 5.72
CA THR A 177 -12.90 11.52 6.34
C THR A 177 -12.58 11.71 7.84
N ASN A 178 -13.06 12.82 8.40
CA ASN A 178 -12.87 13.15 9.81
C ASN A 178 -13.68 12.28 10.80
N ASN A 179 -14.65 11.52 10.30
CA ASN A 179 -15.53 10.66 11.08
C ASN A 179 -14.89 9.30 11.42
N ALA A 180 -13.81 8.94 10.73
CA ALA A 180 -13.11 7.69 10.97
C ALA A 180 -12.57 7.62 12.42
N PRO A 181 -12.76 6.48 13.12
CA PRO A 181 -12.41 6.34 14.52
C PRO A 181 -10.91 6.16 14.75
N LYS A 182 -10.17 5.66 13.74
CA LYS A 182 -8.78 5.25 13.88
C LYS A 182 -7.82 6.32 13.37
N LEU A 183 -6.79 6.65 14.14
CA LEU A 183 -5.74 7.58 13.71
C LEU A 183 -4.74 6.89 12.76
N PRO A 184 -4.19 7.61 11.76
CA PRO A 184 -3.15 7.07 10.88
C PRO A 184 -1.92 6.54 11.62
N SER A 185 -1.54 7.18 12.73
CA SER A 185 -0.41 6.74 13.57
C SER A 185 -0.63 5.37 14.21
N LYS A 186 -1.87 5.01 14.55
CA LYS A 186 -2.20 3.67 15.07
C LYS A 186 -2.03 2.61 13.97
N THR A 187 -2.54 2.88 12.78
CA THR A 187 -2.36 2.00 11.62
C THR A 187 -0.87 1.84 11.25
N ALA A 188 -0.10 2.92 11.30
CA ALA A 188 1.34 2.88 11.07
C ALA A 188 2.07 1.99 12.09
N GLN A 189 1.67 2.04 13.37
CA GLN A 189 2.21 1.18 14.42
C GLN A 189 1.90 -0.30 14.15
N GLU A 190 0.66 -0.61 13.76
CA GLU A 190 0.26 -1.98 13.40
C GLU A 190 1.05 -2.53 12.21
N LEU A 191 1.30 -1.71 11.18
CA LEU A 191 2.15 -2.08 10.05
C LEU A 191 3.59 -2.34 10.49
N TYR A 192 4.15 -1.48 11.35
CA TYR A 192 5.49 -1.67 11.88
C TYR A 192 5.60 -2.97 12.69
N GLU A 193 4.59 -3.29 13.49
CA GLU A 193 4.54 -4.55 14.24
C GLU A 193 4.38 -5.77 13.34
N LEU A 194 3.50 -5.70 12.33
CA LEU A 194 3.32 -6.76 11.34
C LEU A 194 4.65 -7.12 10.68
N ILE A 195 5.36 -6.12 10.17
CA ILE A 195 6.64 -6.30 9.45
C ILE A 195 7.72 -6.90 10.36
N ASN A 196 7.72 -6.58 11.65
CA ASN A 196 8.70 -7.09 12.60
C ASN A 196 8.34 -8.49 13.14
N LYS A 197 7.05 -8.79 13.34
CA LYS A 197 6.60 -10.01 14.02
C LYS A 197 6.24 -11.15 13.06
N GLN A 198 5.59 -10.85 11.95
CA GLN A 198 5.03 -11.88 11.06
C GLN A 198 5.94 -12.16 9.87
N LYS A 199 6.13 -13.45 9.59
CA LYS A 199 6.90 -13.94 8.43
C LYS A 199 6.09 -14.84 7.51
N GLU A 200 4.84 -15.11 7.87
CA GLU A 200 3.96 -15.95 7.10
C GLU A 200 3.44 -15.20 5.85
N SER A 201 3.52 -15.86 4.70
CA SER A 201 3.15 -15.30 3.40
C SER A 201 1.73 -15.73 3.02
N GLY A 202 1.02 -14.89 2.28
CA GLY A 202 -0.31 -15.21 1.73
C GLY A 202 -1.47 -14.95 2.69
N TYR A 203 -1.30 -14.05 3.65
CA TYR A 203 -2.33 -13.69 4.62
C TYR A 203 -2.86 -12.26 4.45
N PHE A 204 -4.10 -12.08 4.87
CA PHE A 204 -4.74 -10.78 4.97
C PHE A 204 -4.83 -10.39 6.45
N TRP A 205 -4.18 -9.29 6.82
CA TRP A 205 -4.04 -8.87 8.21
C TRP A 205 -4.93 -7.69 8.56
N HIS A 206 -5.46 -7.69 9.78
CA HIS A 206 -6.20 -6.58 10.38
C HIS A 206 -6.08 -6.60 11.89
N GLU A 207 -5.71 -5.46 12.50
CA GLU A 207 -5.56 -5.30 13.95
C GLU A 207 -4.72 -6.40 14.63
N GLY A 208 -3.68 -6.87 13.93
CA GLY A 208 -2.76 -7.91 14.43
C GLY A 208 -3.24 -9.36 14.24
N GLY A 209 -4.47 -9.57 13.76
CA GLY A 209 -5.02 -10.88 13.42
C GLY A 209 -5.12 -11.12 11.91
N ILE A 210 -5.41 -12.37 11.55
CA ILE A 210 -5.77 -12.75 10.18
C ILE A 210 -7.26 -12.49 9.98
N ARG A 211 -7.62 -11.93 8.83
CA ARG A 211 -9.01 -11.77 8.38
C ARG A 211 -9.28 -12.59 7.13
N ASP A 212 -10.56 -12.85 6.89
CA ASP A 212 -11.01 -13.51 5.66
C ASP A 212 -10.80 -12.64 4.42
N TRP A 213 -10.70 -13.31 3.28
CA TRP A 213 -10.33 -12.73 1.99
C TRP A 213 -11.44 -12.03 1.23
#